data_AF-A0A8J6KL30-F1
#
_entry.id   AF-A0A8J6KL30-F1
#
_cell.length_a   1.000
_cell.length_b   1.000
_cell.length_c   1.000
_cell.angle_alpha   90.00
_cell.angle_beta   90.00
_cell.angle_gamma   90.00
#
_symmetry.space_group_name_H-M   'P 1'
#
loop_
_entity.id
_entity.type
_entity.pdbx_description
1 polymer ?
#
loop_
_entity_poly.entity_id
_entity_poly.type
_entity_poly.pdbx_seq_one_letter_code
_entity_poly.pdbx_strand_id
1 'polypeptide(L)'
;MIGEICAAVEFISNFLSINGLRSEQQLRTFSQSLQELLAQHYKHHWFPEEPRKGSGYRCIRINHKMDPLIGQAAQRIGLSSQELFRFFPCELTLWVDPYEVSYRIGENGSICVLYKSLPEGDGFQSTTEQRMLYTRLGYRQEILWLRPIPFQTYNMMTVWGHAIVGTVYGWVTF
;
A
#
# COMPACT_ATOMS: atom_id res chain seq x y z
N MET A 1 9.98 6.50 6.57
CA MET A 1 8.58 7.01 6.68
C MET A 1 8.21 7.96 5.56
N ILE A 2 8.95 9.06 5.34
CA ILE A 2 8.56 10.07 4.34
C ILE A 2 8.53 9.49 2.93
N GLY A 3 9.54 8.71 2.52
CA GLY A 3 9.59 8.12 1.18
C GLY A 3 8.42 7.17 0.90
N GLU A 4 8.05 6.37 1.89
CA GLU A 4 6.94 5.41 1.83
C GLU A 4 5.59 6.14 1.75
N ILE A 5 5.40 7.18 2.55
CA ILE A 5 4.19 8.02 2.49
C ILE A 5 4.10 8.72 1.12
N CYS A 6 5.19 9.28 0.61
CA CYS A 6 5.20 9.93 -0.70
C CYS A 6 4.80 8.96 -1.81
N ALA A 7 5.40 7.76 -1.83
CA ALA A 7 5.06 6.73 -2.82
C ALA A 7 3.58 6.31 -2.74
N ALA A 8 3.06 6.09 -1.52
CA ALA A 8 1.66 5.76 -1.30
C ALA A 8 0.71 6.86 -1.81
N VAL A 9 1.01 8.13 -1.48
CA VAL A 9 0.18 9.27 -1.89
C VAL A 9 0.23 9.48 -3.39
N GLU A 10 1.40 9.37 -4.02
CA GLU A 10 1.52 9.47 -5.48
C GLU A 10 0.68 8.40 -6.17
N PHE A 11 0.73 7.15 -5.72
CA PHE A 11 -0.08 6.07 -6.24
C PHE A 11 -1.59 6.33 -6.10
N ILE A 12 -2.04 6.85 -4.96
CA ILE A 12 -3.44 7.22 -4.74
C ILE A 12 -3.85 8.40 -5.63
N SER A 13 -3.02 9.44 -5.73
CA SER A 13 -3.29 10.62 -6.57
C SER A 13 -3.32 10.28 -8.06
N ASN A 14 -2.56 9.28 -8.50
CA ASN A 14 -2.58 8.80 -9.88
C ASN A 14 -3.96 8.22 -10.27
N PHE A 15 -4.66 7.54 -9.36
CA PHE A 15 -6.04 7.11 -9.61
C PHE A 15 -6.97 8.30 -9.86
N LEU A 16 -6.88 9.36 -9.05
CA LEU A 16 -7.69 10.57 -9.25
C LEU A 16 -7.39 11.22 -10.60
N SER A 17 -6.11 11.38 -10.95
CA SER A 17 -5.68 12.00 -12.21
C SER A 17 -6.14 11.21 -13.44
N ILE A 18 -5.85 9.90 -13.48
CA ILE A 18 -6.20 9.02 -14.61
C ILE A 18 -7.71 8.93 -14.79
N ASN A 19 -8.46 8.88 -13.68
CA ASN A 19 -9.92 8.69 -13.71
C ASN A 19 -10.73 10.00 -13.69
N GLY A 20 -10.08 11.13 -13.97
CA GLY A 20 -10.78 12.34 -14.43
C GLY A 20 -10.61 13.61 -13.62
N LEU A 21 -9.87 13.62 -12.51
CA LEU A 21 -9.55 14.85 -11.79
C LEU A 21 -8.42 15.60 -12.51
N ARG A 22 -8.78 16.63 -13.29
CA ARG A 22 -7.84 17.38 -14.16
C ARG A 22 -7.22 18.63 -13.51
N SER A 23 -7.73 19.04 -12.35
CA SER A 23 -7.22 20.23 -11.67
C SER A 23 -5.93 19.89 -10.92
N GLU A 24 -4.80 20.35 -11.46
CA GLU A 24 -3.49 20.23 -10.83
C GLU A 24 -3.43 20.84 -9.43
N GLN A 25 -4.18 21.93 -9.21
CA GLN A 25 -4.27 22.53 -7.88
C GLN A 25 -4.99 21.61 -6.90
N GLN A 26 -6.12 21.01 -7.30
CA GLN A 26 -6.82 20.03 -6.45
C GLN A 26 -5.95 18.80 -6.19
N LEU A 27 -5.26 18.26 -7.20
CA LEU A 27 -4.34 17.12 -7.02
C LEU A 27 -3.21 17.44 -6.03
N ARG A 28 -2.60 18.63 -6.12
CA ARG A 28 -1.58 19.08 -5.16
C ARG A 28 -2.15 19.22 -3.75
N THR A 29 -3.28 19.89 -3.60
CA THR A 29 -3.93 20.08 -2.29
C THR A 29 -4.33 18.75 -1.66
N PHE A 30 -4.90 17.83 -2.43
CA PHE A 30 -5.20 16.47 -1.99
C PHE A 30 -3.95 15.74 -1.52
N SER A 31 -2.90 15.74 -2.35
CA SER A 31 -1.64 15.04 -2.06
C SER A 31 -0.99 15.56 -0.78
N GLN A 32 -0.88 16.89 -0.64
CA GLN A 32 -0.32 17.52 0.57
C GLN A 32 -1.15 17.17 1.81
N SER A 33 -2.48 17.28 1.71
CA SER A 33 -3.37 16.93 2.82
C SER A 33 -3.24 15.47 3.23
N LEU A 34 -3.13 14.55 2.28
CA LEU A 34 -3.03 13.13 2.58
C LEU A 34 -1.67 12.79 3.20
N GLN A 35 -0.58 13.40 2.73
CA GLN A 35 0.75 13.23 3.33
C GLN A 35 0.75 13.65 4.81
N GLU A 36 0.16 14.81 5.14
CA GLU A 36 0.04 15.30 6.51
C GLU A 36 -0.77 14.35 7.39
N LEU A 37 -1.94 13.91 6.90
CA LEU A 37 -2.83 13.00 7.62
C LEU A 37 -2.16 11.66 7.91
N LEU A 38 -1.47 11.07 6.91
CA LEU A 38 -0.76 9.80 7.08
C LEU A 38 0.43 9.94 8.03
N ALA A 39 1.23 10.99 7.88
CA ALA A 39 2.38 11.23 8.76
C ALA A 39 1.93 11.38 10.23
N GLN A 40 0.84 12.12 10.47
CA GLN A 40 0.28 12.26 11.80
C GLN A 40 -0.31 10.95 12.32
N HIS A 41 -1.03 10.20 11.48
CA HIS A 41 -1.65 8.93 11.86
C HIS A 41 -0.62 7.86 12.22
N TYR A 42 0.51 7.82 11.51
CA TYR A 42 1.56 6.80 11.67
C TYR A 42 2.57 7.12 12.76
N LYS A 43 2.61 8.36 13.28
CA LYS A 43 3.63 8.87 14.21
C LYS A 43 4.01 7.94 15.37
N HIS A 44 3.03 7.25 15.95
CA HIS A 44 3.23 6.34 17.10
C HIS A 44 3.12 4.86 16.73
N HIS A 45 2.97 4.56 15.45
CA HIS A 45 2.80 3.23 14.90
C HIS A 45 3.79 2.99 13.76
N TRP A 46 5.02 3.50 13.88
CA TRP A 46 6.08 3.33 12.88
C TRP A 46 7.30 2.70 13.55
N PHE A 47 7.61 1.45 13.20
CA PHE A 47 8.66 0.66 13.85
C PHE A 47 9.64 0.12 12.79
N PRO A 48 10.68 0.88 12.40
CA PRO A 48 11.63 0.45 11.37
C PRO A 48 12.33 -0.88 11.68
N GLU A 49 12.56 -1.19 12.96
CA GLU A 49 13.21 -2.43 13.41
C GLU A 49 12.28 -3.65 13.28
N GLU A 50 10.96 -3.42 13.30
CA GLU A 50 9.93 -4.44 13.11
C GLU A 50 8.90 -3.97 12.04
N PRO A 51 9.24 -3.92 10.74
CA PRO A 51 8.40 -3.22 9.74
C PRO A 51 6.94 -3.67 9.69
N ARG A 52 6.68 -4.96 9.94
CA ARG A 52 5.33 -5.54 9.95
C ARG A 52 4.50 -5.14 11.17
N LYS A 53 5.13 -4.69 12.27
CA LYS A 53 4.43 -4.26 13.48
C LYS A 53 3.61 -3.01 13.16
N GLY A 54 2.31 -3.08 13.44
CA GLY A 54 1.38 -2.00 13.12
C GLY A 54 0.99 -1.88 11.64
N SER A 55 1.42 -2.79 10.76
CA SER A 55 1.08 -2.76 9.32
C SER A 55 -0.44 -2.72 9.08
N GLY A 56 -1.21 -3.53 9.82
CA GLY A 56 -2.67 -3.50 9.73
C GLY A 56 -3.31 -2.18 10.18
N TYR A 57 -2.69 -1.45 11.12
CA TYR A 57 -3.14 -0.12 11.55
C TYR A 57 -2.85 0.94 10.48
N ARG A 58 -1.68 0.84 9.83
CA ARG A 58 -1.29 1.74 8.73
C ARG A 58 -1.92 1.39 7.38
N CYS A 59 -2.61 0.26 7.30
CA CYS A 59 -3.19 -0.23 6.06
C CYS A 59 -4.28 0.73 5.57
N ILE A 60 -4.15 1.19 4.33
CA ILE A 60 -5.17 1.98 3.63
C ILE A 60 -6.04 0.99 2.86
N ARG A 61 -7.36 1.01 3.09
CA ARG A 61 -8.29 0.08 2.45
C ARG A 61 -9.49 0.81 1.87
N ILE A 62 -9.77 0.51 0.61
CA ILE A 62 -10.99 0.92 -0.10
C ILE A 62 -11.73 -0.34 -0.49
N ASN A 63 -13.00 -0.45 -0.10
CA ASN A 63 -13.91 -1.51 -0.51
C ASN A 63 -15.32 -0.93 -0.65
N HIS A 64 -16.34 -1.52 -0.01
CA HIS A 64 -17.64 -0.87 0.19
C HIS A 64 -17.58 0.38 1.09
N LYS A 65 -16.44 0.64 1.72
CA LYS A 65 -16.15 1.82 2.53
C LYS A 65 -14.88 2.51 2.03
N MET A 66 -14.92 3.84 1.98
CA MET A 66 -13.75 4.67 1.68
C MET A 66 -12.85 4.77 2.91
N ASP A 67 -11.54 4.72 2.70
CA ASP A 67 -10.57 4.99 3.75
C ASP A 67 -10.82 6.40 4.35
N PRO A 68 -10.88 6.54 5.69
CA PRO A 68 -11.25 7.81 6.30
C PRO A 68 -10.21 8.92 6.09
N LEU A 69 -8.93 8.59 5.90
CA LEU A 69 -7.88 9.58 5.65
C LEU A 69 -7.93 10.07 4.20
N ILE A 70 -8.16 9.16 3.25
CA ILE A 70 -8.44 9.53 1.84
C ILE A 70 -9.70 10.40 1.77
N GLY A 71 -10.78 10.01 2.45
CA GLY A 71 -12.03 10.77 2.50
C GLY A 71 -11.82 12.18 3.04
N GLN A 72 -11.06 12.33 4.14
CA GLN A 72 -10.73 13.64 4.71
C GLN A 72 -9.88 14.51 3.77
N ALA A 73 -8.87 13.93 3.10
CA ALA A 73 -8.06 14.66 2.13
C ALA A 73 -8.90 15.15 0.94
N ALA A 74 -9.84 14.32 0.47
CA ALA A 74 -10.72 14.65 -0.64
C ALA A 74 -11.75 15.75 -0.30
N GLN A 75 -12.23 15.80 0.94
CA GLN A 75 -13.10 16.89 1.39
C GLN A 75 -12.42 18.27 1.25
N ARG A 76 -11.10 18.35 1.43
CA ARG A 76 -10.35 19.61 1.23
C ARG A 76 -10.38 20.12 -0.20
N ILE A 77 -10.69 19.26 -1.18
CA ILE A 77 -10.81 19.62 -2.59
C ILE A 77 -12.26 19.60 -3.09
N GLY A 78 -13.23 19.50 -2.18
CA GLY A 78 -14.66 19.55 -2.49
C GLY A 78 -15.25 18.23 -3.00
N LEU A 79 -14.57 17.10 -2.83
CA LEU A 79 -15.09 15.78 -3.22
C LEU A 79 -15.66 15.04 -2.01
N SER A 80 -16.87 14.51 -2.15
CA SER A 80 -17.44 13.59 -1.16
C SER A 80 -16.87 12.17 -1.29
N SER A 81 -16.98 11.38 -0.22
CA SER A 81 -16.55 9.97 -0.24
C SER A 81 -17.30 9.14 -1.29
N GLN A 82 -18.55 9.47 -1.58
CA GLN A 82 -19.33 8.76 -2.59
C GLN A 82 -18.83 9.04 -4.01
N GLU A 83 -18.42 10.28 -4.27
CA GLU A 83 -17.83 10.66 -5.55
C GLU A 83 -16.44 10.06 -5.74
N LEU A 84 -15.67 9.91 -4.66
CA LEU A 84 -14.34 9.29 -4.66
C LEU A 84 -14.35 7.86 -5.20
N PHE A 85 -15.38 7.07 -4.92
CA PHE A 85 -15.45 5.67 -5.37
C PHE A 85 -15.33 5.53 -6.90
N ARG A 86 -15.75 6.53 -7.68
CA ARG A 86 -15.64 6.48 -9.15
C ARG A 86 -14.19 6.50 -9.64
N PHE A 87 -13.25 6.95 -8.81
CA PHE A 87 -11.84 7.08 -9.16
C PHE A 87 -11.00 5.87 -8.76
N PHE A 88 -11.49 4.98 -7.89
CA PHE A 88 -10.72 3.85 -7.37
C PHE A 88 -11.27 2.51 -7.86
N PRO A 89 -10.45 1.46 -7.91
CA PRO A 89 -10.97 0.11 -8.08
C PRO A 89 -11.90 -0.26 -6.92
N CYS A 90 -12.85 -1.18 -7.17
CA CYS A 90 -13.83 -1.61 -6.17
C CYS A 90 -13.19 -2.12 -4.88
N GLU A 91 -11.99 -2.70 -4.98
CA GLU A 91 -11.21 -3.13 -3.83
C GLU A 91 -9.73 -2.78 -4.01
N LEU A 92 -9.21 -1.99 -3.08
CA LEU A 92 -7.80 -1.66 -2.96
C LEU A 92 -7.37 -1.89 -1.52
N THR A 93 -6.23 -2.56 -1.35
CA THR A 93 -5.52 -2.64 -0.08
C THR A 93 -4.09 -2.18 -0.31
N LEU A 94 -3.62 -1.23 0.48
CA LEU A 94 -2.29 -0.64 0.37
C LEU A 94 -1.62 -0.67 1.76
N TRP A 95 -0.48 -1.33 1.85
CA TRP A 95 0.36 -1.41 3.04
C TRP A 95 1.50 -0.41 2.92
N VAL A 96 1.61 0.48 3.90
CA VAL A 96 2.66 1.50 3.98
C VAL A 96 3.52 1.17 5.19
N ASP A 97 4.56 0.38 4.97
CA ASP A 97 5.42 -0.17 6.01
C ASP A 97 6.84 0.41 5.89
N PRO A 98 7.64 0.44 6.97
CA PRO A 98 9.04 0.79 6.85
C PRO A 98 9.74 0.02 5.73
N TYR A 99 10.37 0.76 4.83
CA TYR A 99 11.14 0.24 3.70
C TYR A 99 10.32 -0.44 2.59
N GLU A 100 9.00 -0.55 2.69
CA GLU A 100 8.19 -1.18 1.66
C GLU A 100 6.78 -0.58 1.59
N VAL A 101 6.36 -0.24 0.37
CA VAL A 101 4.96 0.03 0.06
C VAL A 101 4.50 -1.03 -0.92
N SER A 102 3.43 -1.73 -0.58
CA SER A 102 2.87 -2.78 -1.42
C SER A 102 1.35 -2.67 -1.47
N TYR A 103 0.76 -3.18 -2.54
CA TYR A 103 -0.67 -3.08 -2.75
C TYR A 103 -1.25 -4.35 -3.36
N ARG A 104 -2.58 -4.47 -3.24
CA ARG A 104 -3.40 -5.48 -3.89
C ARG A 104 -4.67 -4.83 -4.42
N ILE A 105 -5.03 -5.13 -5.65
CA ILE A 105 -6.30 -4.72 -6.28
C ILE A 105 -7.18 -5.97 -6.43
N GLY A 106 -8.40 -5.92 -5.88
CA GLY A 106 -9.31 -7.08 -5.80
C GLY A 106 -8.97 -8.07 -4.68
N GLU A 107 -9.98 -8.75 -4.14
CA GLU A 107 -9.85 -9.82 -3.13
C GLU A 107 -8.81 -10.90 -3.52
N ASN A 108 -8.82 -11.33 -4.78
CA ASN A 108 -7.95 -12.37 -5.32
C ASN A 108 -6.75 -11.81 -6.11
N GLY A 109 -6.46 -10.51 -5.97
CA GLY A 109 -5.33 -9.89 -6.65
C GLY A 109 -3.97 -10.35 -6.12
N SER A 110 -2.96 -10.33 -6.98
CA SER A 110 -1.56 -10.47 -6.56
C SER A 110 -1.12 -9.25 -5.75
N ILE A 111 -0.17 -9.48 -4.83
CA ILE A 111 0.51 -8.38 -4.12
C ILE A 111 1.63 -7.86 -5.01
N CYS A 112 1.63 -6.54 -5.24
CA CYS A 112 2.65 -5.84 -6.00
C CYS A 112 3.41 -4.87 -5.10
N VAL A 113 4.73 -4.80 -5.25
CA VAL A 113 5.56 -3.82 -4.53
C VAL A 113 5.64 -2.54 -5.34
N LEU A 114 5.23 -1.43 -4.74
CA LEU A 114 5.26 -0.09 -5.31
C LEU A 114 6.57 0.65 -4.97
N TYR A 115 7.06 0.47 -3.73
CA TYR A 115 8.27 1.10 -3.24
C TYR A 115 9.05 0.09 -2.39
N LYS A 116 10.38 0.13 -2.51
CA LYS A 116 11.27 -0.66 -1.66
C LYS A 116 12.55 0.12 -1.39
N SER A 117 12.99 0.15 -0.14
CA SER A 117 14.29 0.70 0.26
C SER A 117 15.01 -0.23 1.22
N LEU A 118 16.25 0.12 1.57
CA LEU A 118 17.05 -0.62 2.53
C LEU A 118 16.98 0.07 3.90
N PRO A 119 17.05 -0.69 5.01
CA PRO A 119 17.29 -0.12 6.32
C PRO A 119 18.56 0.72 6.33
N GLU A 120 18.49 1.94 6.86
CA GLU A 120 19.67 2.75 7.13
C GLU A 120 20.42 2.11 8.30
N GLY A 121 21.30 1.15 8.01
CA GLY A 121 21.96 0.39 9.07
C GLY A 121 22.83 -0.79 8.66
N ASP A 122 23.10 -1.01 7.38
CA ASP A 122 24.17 -1.92 7.00
C ASP A 122 25.17 -1.17 6.14
N GLY A 123 26.39 -1.00 6.66
CA GLY A 123 27.55 -0.43 5.97
C GLY A 123 28.05 -1.30 4.83
N PHE A 124 27.17 -2.00 4.14
CA PHE A 124 27.50 -2.67 2.90
C PHE A 124 27.67 -1.58 1.84
N GLN A 125 28.90 -1.41 1.36
CA GLN A 125 29.20 -0.62 0.18
C GLN A 125 28.51 -1.27 -1.03
N SER A 126 27.20 -1.08 -1.17
CA SER A 126 26.49 -1.41 -2.39
C SER A 126 27.10 -0.55 -3.49
N THR A 127 27.67 -1.20 -4.50
CA THR A 127 28.30 -0.51 -5.63
C THR A 127 27.28 0.42 -6.29
N THR A 128 27.78 1.53 -6.85
CA THR A 128 26.97 2.59 -7.48
C THR A 128 25.94 2.04 -8.48
N GLU A 129 26.23 0.90 -9.12
CA GLU A 129 25.35 0.18 -10.04
C GLU A 129 24.09 -0.39 -9.38
N GLN A 130 24.18 -0.96 -8.17
CA GLN A 130 23.02 -1.49 -7.45
C GLN A 130 22.09 -0.37 -6.98
N ARG A 131 22.67 0.75 -6.49
CA ARG A 131 21.92 1.95 -6.12
C ARG A 131 21.22 2.58 -7.34
N MET A 132 21.87 2.55 -8.50
CA MET A 132 21.29 2.97 -9.77
C MET A 132 20.17 2.04 -10.27
N LEU A 133 20.23 0.72 -10.04
CA LEU A 133 19.15 -0.20 -10.43
C LEU A 133 17.87 0.02 -9.62
N TYR A 134 17.96 0.16 -8.29
CA TYR A 134 16.79 0.47 -7.45
C TYR A 134 16.18 1.83 -7.79
N THR A 135 17.02 2.83 -8.08
CA THR A 135 16.56 4.15 -8.52
C THR A 135 15.93 4.10 -9.91
N ARG A 136 16.55 3.40 -10.87
CA ARG A 136 16.07 3.31 -12.26
C ARG A 136 14.80 2.49 -12.42
N LEU A 137 14.58 1.48 -11.57
CA LEU A 137 13.33 0.72 -11.49
C LEU A 137 12.20 1.56 -10.86
N GLY A 138 12.52 2.48 -9.94
CA GLY A 138 11.55 3.41 -9.35
C GLY A 138 11.10 4.55 -10.29
N TYR A 139 11.94 4.95 -11.26
CA TYR A 139 11.69 6.12 -12.12
C TYR A 139 11.35 5.83 -13.60
N ARG A 140 11.37 4.58 -14.08
CA ARG A 140 10.86 4.24 -15.41
C ARG A 140 9.56 3.43 -15.31
N GLN A 141 8.46 4.16 -15.15
CA GLN A 141 7.10 3.68 -15.35
C GLN A 141 6.67 3.65 -16.83
N GLU A 142 7.59 3.83 -17.77
CA GLU A 142 7.26 3.76 -19.20
C GLU A 142 7.54 2.38 -19.79
N ILE A 143 6.42 1.68 -20.04
CA ILE A 143 6.23 0.56 -20.96
C ILE A 143 6.89 -0.76 -20.54
N LEU A 144 6.17 -1.60 -19.78
CA LEU A 144 6.24 -3.07 -19.85
C LEU A 144 5.11 -3.73 -19.04
N TRP A 145 3.85 -3.43 -19.37
CA TRP A 145 2.67 -4.10 -18.81
C TRP A 145 2.46 -5.55 -19.28
N LEU A 146 3.47 -6.24 -19.83
CA LEU A 146 3.30 -7.57 -20.44
C LEU A 146 4.37 -8.60 -20.06
N ARG A 147 5.01 -8.52 -18.88
CA ARG A 147 5.83 -9.64 -18.39
C ARG A 147 5.47 -10.06 -16.97
N PRO A 148 5.27 -11.36 -16.70
CA PRO A 148 4.95 -11.86 -15.37
C PRO A 148 6.20 -11.71 -14.49
N ILE A 149 6.04 -10.99 -13.38
CA ILE A 149 7.07 -10.87 -12.34
C ILE A 149 6.93 -12.09 -11.41
N PRO A 150 8.03 -12.74 -10.97
CA PRO A 150 7.92 -13.99 -10.22
C PRO A 150 7.26 -13.78 -8.87
N PHE A 151 6.30 -14.65 -8.57
CA PHE A 151 5.54 -14.70 -7.32
C PHE A 151 6.45 -14.99 -6.13
N GLN A 152 6.41 -14.13 -5.10
CA GLN A 152 6.74 -14.54 -3.73
C GLN A 152 5.43 -14.71 -2.97
N THR A 153 5.03 -15.96 -2.77
CA THR A 153 3.90 -16.32 -1.90
C THR A 153 4.30 -16.03 -0.45
N TYR A 154 3.73 -14.98 0.15
CA TYR A 154 3.79 -14.81 1.60
C TYR A 154 2.68 -15.66 2.23
N ASN A 155 3.07 -16.76 2.88
CA ASN A 155 2.19 -17.48 3.82
C ASN A 155 1.92 -16.56 5.02
N MET A 156 0.69 -16.09 5.16
CA MET A 156 0.23 -15.44 6.39
C MET A 156 -0.25 -16.52 7.36
N MET A 157 0.47 -16.71 8.47
CA MET A 157 -0.03 -17.47 9.62
C MET A 157 -1.19 -16.68 10.25
N THR A 158 -2.41 -17.19 10.10
CA THR A 158 -3.55 -16.70 10.88
C THR A 158 -3.50 -17.34 12.27
N VAL A 159 -3.25 -16.53 13.30
CA VAL A 159 -3.43 -16.95 14.70
C VAL A 159 -4.94 -16.91 14.99
N TRP A 160 -5.60 -18.08 14.97
CA TRP A 160 -6.97 -18.22 15.49
C TRP A 160 -6.91 -18.64 16.96
N GLY A 161 -7.51 -17.81 17.82
CA GLY A 161 -7.72 -18.10 19.23
C GLY A 161 -9.06 -18.81 19.48
N HIS A 162 -8.99 -19.73 20.45
CA HIS A 162 -10.05 -20.30 21.29
C HIS A 162 -10.96 -21.45 20.76
N ALA A 163 -11.04 -22.44 21.66
CA ALA A 163 -11.66 -23.76 21.60
C ALA A 163 -13.18 -23.78 21.45
N ILE A 164 -13.73 -24.91 20.96
CA ILE A 164 -14.62 -25.83 21.72
C ILE A 164 -15.03 -27.04 20.83
N VAL A 165 -14.78 -28.24 21.38
CA VAL A 165 -15.56 -29.51 21.30
C VAL A 165 -15.77 -30.23 19.96
N GLY A 166 -15.39 -31.52 19.93
CA GLY A 166 -16.22 -32.57 19.29
C GLY A 166 -15.53 -33.61 18.40
N THR A 167 -15.12 -34.74 19.01
CA THR A 167 -15.43 -36.13 18.60
C THR A 167 -15.10 -36.60 17.15
N VAL A 168 -14.02 -37.37 16.94
CA VAL A 168 -13.96 -38.84 16.68
C VAL A 168 -14.00 -39.26 15.19
N TYR A 169 -12.87 -39.86 14.79
CA TYR A 169 -12.60 -40.95 13.82
C TYR A 169 -13.32 -41.05 12.45
N GLY A 170 -12.50 -41.20 11.41
CA GLY A 170 -12.89 -41.81 10.13
C GLY A 170 -11.72 -41.89 9.15
N TRP A 171 -11.20 -43.11 8.93
CA TRP A 171 -10.13 -43.44 7.99
C TRP A 171 -10.68 -43.75 6.58
N VAL A 172 -9.88 -43.42 5.56
CA VAL A 172 -9.53 -44.27 4.38
C VAL A 172 -10.47 -44.34 3.14
N THR A 173 -9.87 -43.88 2.03
CA THR A 173 -9.85 -44.30 0.60
C THR A 173 -11.12 -44.27 -0.27
N PHE A 174 -10.98 -43.67 -1.45
CA PHE A 174 -10.64 -44.40 -2.69
C PHE A 174 -9.44 -43.73 -3.39
#